data_AF-A0A529IKR8-F1
#
_entry.id   AF-A0A529IKR8-F1
#
_cell.length_a   1.000
_cell.length_b   1.000
_cell.length_c   1.000
_cell.angle_alpha   90.00
_cell.angle_beta   90.00
_cell.angle_gamma   90.00
#
_symmetry.space_group_name_H-M   'P 1'
#
loop_
_entity.id
_entity.type
_entity.pdbx_description
1 polymer ?
#
loop_
_entity_poly.entity_id
_entity_poly.type
_entity_poly.pdbx_seq_one_letter_code
_entity_poly.pdbx_strand_id
1 'polypeptide(L)'
;MIGIAAVFGAISIFAADFWVKSQAKADSEEKTASIAMPAEPKVEFKTIVVANAPLRYGMQLDKAQLNEIPWPQDSLPQGAFTSVDELLKQGSRVVLSPIEINEPVLLTKLSGPNGRATLSN
;
A
#
# COMPACT_ATOMS: atom_id res chain seq x y z
N MET A 1 -0.35 -42.54 -59.12
CA MET A 1 -1.25 -41.47 -58.61
C MET A 1 -1.11 -41.23 -57.10
N ILE A 2 -0.98 -42.27 -56.25
CA ILE A 2 -0.87 -42.13 -54.78
C ILE A 2 0.37 -41.35 -54.28
N GLY A 3 1.55 -41.51 -54.90
CA GLY A 3 2.76 -40.80 -54.45
C GLY A 3 2.69 -39.27 -54.61
N ILE A 4 2.00 -38.79 -55.64
CA ILE A 4 1.83 -37.35 -55.89
C ILE A 4 0.90 -36.74 -54.84
N ALA A 5 -0.18 -37.43 -54.46
CA ALA A 5 -1.10 -36.98 -53.42
C ALA A 5 -0.42 -36.83 -52.05
N ALA A 6 0.49 -37.75 -51.70
CA ALA A 6 1.25 -37.67 -50.45
C ALA A 6 2.16 -36.43 -50.39
N VAL A 7 2.81 -36.09 -51.51
CA VAL A 7 3.68 -34.90 -51.60
C VAL A 7 2.86 -33.61 -51.47
N PHE A 8 1.72 -33.52 -52.16
CA PHE A 8 0.84 -32.36 -52.04
C PHE A 8 0.24 -32.21 -50.63
N GLY A 9 -0.11 -33.32 -49.98
CA GLY A 9 -0.56 -33.31 -48.58
C GLY A 9 0.50 -32.76 -47.63
N ALA A 10 1.76 -33.22 -47.77
CA ALA A 10 2.86 -32.74 -46.94
C ALA A 10 3.15 -31.24 -47.14
N ILE A 11 3.10 -30.75 -48.38
CA ILE A 11 3.28 -29.33 -48.70
C ILE A 11 2.16 -28.49 -48.10
N SER A 12 0.91 -28.97 -48.15
CA SER A 12 -0.23 -28.27 -47.58
C SER A 12 -0.13 -28.12 -46.06
N ILE A 13 0.31 -29.16 -45.35
CA ILE A 13 0.49 -29.12 -43.89
C ILE A 13 1.60 -28.12 -43.54
N PHE A 14 2.72 -28.17 -44.26
CA PHE A 14 3.84 -27.26 -44.02
C PHE A 14 3.46 -25.79 -44.26
N ALA A 15 2.70 -25.50 -45.33
CA ALA A 15 2.22 -24.15 -45.61
C ALA A 15 1.21 -23.66 -44.56
N ALA A 16 0.31 -24.52 -44.09
CA ALA A 16 -0.63 -24.19 -43.03
C ALA A 16 0.09 -23.89 -41.71
N ASP A 17 1.07 -24.71 -41.32
CA ASP A 17 1.90 -24.49 -40.13
C ASP A 17 2.68 -23.18 -40.23
N PHE A 18 3.22 -22.87 -41.42
CA PHE A 18 3.96 -21.63 -41.65
C PHE A 18 3.04 -20.41 -41.56
N TRP A 19 1.84 -20.48 -42.13
CA TRP A 19 0.86 -19.40 -42.10
C TRP A 19 0.33 -19.13 -40.69
N VAL A 20 -0.04 -20.18 -39.94
CA VAL A 20 -0.50 -20.07 -38.54
C VAL A 20 0.59 -19.50 -37.65
N LYS A 21 1.85 -19.94 -37.79
CA LYS A 21 2.97 -19.40 -37.02
C LYS A 21 3.28 -17.94 -37.36
N SER A 22 3.03 -17.52 -38.61
CA SER A 22 3.24 -16.13 -39.03
C SER A 22 2.17 -15.20 -38.46
N GLN A 23 0.90 -15.60 -38.47
CA GLN A 23 -0.18 -14.79 -37.89
C GLN A 23 -0.14 -14.78 -36.37
N ALA A 24 0.16 -15.91 -35.74
CA ALA A 24 0.29 -15.99 -34.29
C ALA A 24 1.36 -15.04 -33.74
N LYS A 25 2.43 -14.76 -34.50
CA LYS A 25 3.46 -13.79 -34.11
C LYS A 25 2.98 -12.34 -34.24
N ALA A 26 2.28 -12.01 -35.32
CA ALA A 26 1.76 -10.66 -35.57
C ALA A 26 0.68 -10.25 -34.55
N ASP A 27 -0.27 -11.15 -34.24
CA ASP A 27 -1.30 -10.91 -33.24
C ASP A 27 -0.73 -10.82 -31.81
N SER A 28 0.34 -11.59 -31.53
CA SER A 28 1.00 -11.56 -30.23
C SER A 28 1.71 -10.23 -29.99
N GLU A 29 2.40 -9.68 -30.99
CA GLU A 29 3.11 -8.40 -30.89
C GLU A 29 2.15 -7.20 -30.79
N GLU A 30 1.04 -7.16 -31.55
CA GLU A 30 0.05 -6.07 -31.43
C GLU A 30 -0.71 -6.10 -30.09
N LYS A 31 -1.04 -7.30 -29.59
CA LYS A 31 -1.78 -7.45 -28.34
C LYS A 31 -0.92 -7.26 -27.09
N THR A 32 0.40 -7.43 -27.17
CA THR A 32 1.31 -7.08 -26.06
C THR A 32 1.82 -5.64 -26.11
N ALA A 33 1.86 -4.99 -27.28
CA ALA A 33 2.24 -3.58 -27.41
C ALA A 33 1.13 -2.59 -26.95
N SER A 34 -0.14 -3.02 -26.94
CA SER A 34 -1.29 -2.18 -26.61
C SER A 34 -1.82 -2.34 -25.18
N ILE A 35 -1.25 -3.25 -24.38
CA ILE A 35 -1.45 -3.23 -22.94
C ILE A 35 -0.44 -2.22 -22.39
N ALA A 36 -0.74 -0.94 -22.57
CA ALA A 36 -0.16 0.09 -21.73
C ALA A 36 -0.51 -0.32 -20.29
N MET A 37 0.49 -0.80 -19.55
CA MET A 37 0.36 -1.01 -18.10
C MET A 37 -0.25 0.27 -17.56
N PRO A 38 -1.45 0.24 -16.95
CA PRO A 38 -2.00 1.42 -16.31
C PRO A 38 -0.89 1.95 -15.42
N ALA A 39 -0.48 3.20 -15.62
CA ALA A 39 0.53 3.81 -14.78
C ALA A 39 0.04 3.61 -13.33
N GLU A 40 0.72 2.73 -12.59
CA GLU A 40 0.32 2.43 -11.23
C GLU A 40 0.27 3.78 -10.51
N PRO A 41 -0.87 4.16 -9.92
CA PRO A 41 -0.94 5.42 -9.21
C PRO A 41 0.14 5.35 -8.14
N LYS A 42 1.18 6.16 -8.30
CA LYS A 42 2.32 6.18 -7.38
C LYS A 42 1.83 6.80 -6.08
N VAL A 43 1.36 5.94 -5.17
CA VAL A 43 0.92 6.36 -3.84
C VAL A 43 2.15 6.81 -3.06
N GLU A 44 2.21 8.09 -2.72
CA GLU A 44 3.21 8.61 -1.81
C GLU A 44 2.84 8.24 -0.38
N PHE A 45 3.81 7.76 0.39
CA PHE A 45 3.62 7.36 1.78
C PHE A 45 4.36 8.31 2.72
N LYS A 46 3.74 8.58 3.87
CA LYS A 46 4.33 9.25 5.02
C LYS A 46 4.20 8.37 6.24
N THR A 47 5.13 8.49 7.18
CA THR A 47 5.07 7.75 8.43
C THR A 47 4.09 8.41 9.39
N ILE A 48 3.28 7.59 10.07
CA ILE A 48 2.47 8.01 11.21
C ILE A 48 2.70 7.09 12.41
N VAL A 49 2.42 7.62 13.61
CA VAL A 49 2.42 6.84 14.84
C VAL A 49 1.03 6.26 15.11
N VAL A 50 0.98 4.95 15.36
CA VAL A 50 -0.21 4.20 15.77
C VAL A 50 0.00 3.51 17.11
N ALA A 51 -1.09 3.16 17.79
CA ALA A 51 -1.03 2.38 19.02
C ALA A 51 -0.76 0.89 18.72
N ASN A 52 0.18 0.28 19.43
CA ASN A 52 0.49 -1.16 19.35
C ASN A 52 -0.26 -1.99 20.43
N ALA A 53 -0.87 -1.31 21.39
CA ALA A 53 -1.69 -1.91 22.43
C ALA A 53 -2.86 -0.99 22.77
N PRO A 54 -3.92 -1.50 23.42
CA PRO A 54 -5.02 -0.66 23.85
C PRO A 54 -4.56 0.38 24.88
N LEU A 55 -4.75 1.66 24.56
CA LEU A 55 -4.41 2.79 25.42
C LEU A 55 -5.68 3.31 26.08
N ARG A 56 -5.66 3.46 27.41
CA ARG A 56 -6.81 3.88 28.22
C ARG A 56 -6.61 5.29 28.74
N TYR A 57 -7.72 5.96 29.03
CA TYR A 57 -7.73 7.28 29.65
C TYR A 57 -6.83 7.31 30.90
N GLY A 58 -6.02 8.35 31.05
CA GLY A 58 -5.11 8.53 32.17
C GLY A 58 -3.81 7.74 32.07
N MET A 59 -3.66 6.84 31.09
CA MET A 59 -2.39 6.13 30.87
C MET A 59 -1.31 7.09 30.36
N GLN A 60 -0.11 6.95 30.90
CA GLN A 60 1.08 7.59 30.36
C GLN A 60 1.57 6.81 29.14
N LEU A 61 1.95 7.53 28.08
CA LEU A 61 2.49 6.92 26.86
C LEU A 61 3.91 6.44 27.08
N ASP A 62 4.19 5.26 26.53
CA ASP A 62 5.53 4.70 26.44
C ASP A 62 5.84 4.25 25.01
N LYS A 63 7.13 4.24 24.65
CA LYS A 63 7.64 3.77 23.35
C LYS A 63 7.18 2.35 23.02
N ALA A 64 7.14 1.46 24.02
CA ALA A 64 6.75 0.06 23.83
C ALA A 64 5.30 -0.11 23.35
N GLN A 65 4.45 0.90 23.56
CA GLN A 65 3.02 0.87 23.21
C GLN A 65 2.72 1.54 21.87
N LEU A 66 3.74 2.02 21.16
CA LEU A 66 3.62 2.81 19.94
C LEU A 66 4.34 2.10 18.79
N ASN A 67 3.84 2.30 17.58
CA ASN A 67 4.48 1.82 16.36
C ASN A 67 4.42 2.88 15.27
N GLU A 68 5.40 2.88 14.37
CA GLU A 68 5.45 3.78 13.22
C GLU A 68 5.13 2.98 11.96
N ILE A 69 4.12 3.41 11.20
CA ILE A 69 3.68 2.72 9.99
C ILE A 69 3.62 3.68 8.80
N PRO A 70 3.86 3.18 7.56
CA PRO A 70 3.60 3.96 6.36
C PRO A 70 2.10 4.15 6.17
N TRP A 71 1.71 5.37 5.82
CA TRP A 71 0.33 5.77 5.55
C TRP A 71 0.26 6.62 4.28
N PRO A 72 -0.78 6.48 3.44
CA PRO A 72 -0.92 7.30 2.23
C PRO A 72 -0.94 8.78 2.55
N GLN A 73 -0.08 9.56 1.88
CA GLN A 73 0.06 11.00 2.11
C GLN A 73 -1.25 11.76 1.93
N ASP A 74 -2.05 11.38 0.93
CA ASP A 74 -3.31 12.05 0.58
C ASP A 74 -4.45 11.80 1.58
N SER A 75 -4.28 10.81 2.46
CA SER A 75 -5.29 10.40 3.45
C SER A 75 -4.77 10.52 4.89
N LEU A 76 -3.81 11.41 5.14
CA LEU A 76 -3.21 11.58 6.47
C LEU A 76 -4.23 12.14 7.48
N PRO A 77 -4.41 11.46 8.64
CA PRO A 77 -5.25 11.97 9.71
C PRO A 77 -4.71 13.30 10.26
N GLN A 78 -5.59 14.27 10.47
CA GLN A 78 -5.19 15.57 10.99
C GLN A 78 -4.66 15.45 12.43
N GLY A 79 -3.47 16.02 12.67
CA GLY A 79 -2.84 15.99 13.98
C GLY A 79 -2.24 14.63 14.37
N ALA A 80 -2.04 13.72 13.40
CA ALA A 80 -1.22 12.54 13.59
C ALA A 80 0.26 12.92 13.75
N PHE A 81 0.96 12.22 14.65
CA PHE A 81 2.40 12.37 14.80
C PHE A 81 3.14 11.56 13.73
N THR A 82 4.28 12.08 13.27
CA THR A 82 5.09 11.42 12.24
C THR A 82 6.17 10.51 12.81
N SER A 83 6.56 10.74 14.08
CA SER A 83 7.50 9.91 14.81
C SER A 83 7.17 9.83 16.30
N VAL A 84 7.50 8.69 16.91
CA VAL A 84 7.38 8.45 18.35
C VAL A 84 8.29 9.39 19.15
N ASP A 85 9.47 9.73 18.61
CA ASP A 85 10.38 10.66 19.27
C ASP A 85 9.78 12.08 19.32
N GLU A 86 9.14 12.53 18.23
CA GLU A 86 8.44 13.82 18.19
C GLU A 86 7.28 13.85 19.20
N LEU A 87 6.53 12.75 19.27
CA LEU A 87 5.40 12.59 20.18
C LEU A 87 5.84 12.71 21.65
N LEU A 88 6.96 12.08 22.03
CA LEU A 88 7.47 12.04 23.41
C LEU A 88 8.42 13.19 23.77
N LYS A 89 8.86 14.01 22.80
CA LYS A 89 9.81 15.12 23.01
C LYS A 89 9.32 16.15 24.03
N GLN A 90 8.01 16.38 24.11
CA GLN A 90 7.41 17.35 25.04
C GLN A 90 7.20 16.79 26.46
N GLY A 91 7.79 15.63 26.76
CA GLY A 91 7.65 14.94 28.04
C GLY A 91 6.55 13.88 28.01
N SER A 92 6.29 13.32 29.18
CA SER A 92 5.32 12.26 29.39
C SER A 92 3.88 12.75 29.13
N ARG A 93 3.35 12.42 27.95
CA ARG A 93 1.95 12.67 27.59
C ARG A 93 1.04 11.62 28.20
N VAL A 94 -0.17 12.04 28.51
CA VAL A 94 -1.23 11.19 29.06
C VAL A 94 -2.36 11.09 28.04
N VAL A 95 -2.95 9.91 27.96
CA VAL A 95 -4.07 9.61 27.07
C VAL A 95 -5.35 10.24 27.63
N LEU A 96 -6.01 11.08 26.83
CA LEU A 96 -7.27 11.76 27.18
C LEU A 96 -8.50 11.13 26.52
N SER A 97 -8.30 10.24 25.57
CA SER A 97 -9.37 9.48 24.93
C SER A 97 -8.84 8.08 24.64
N PRO A 98 -9.61 7.01 24.87
CA PRO A 98 -9.17 5.66 24.54
C PRO A 98 -8.73 5.56 23.07
N ILE A 99 -7.64 4.82 22.85
CA ILE A 99 -7.08 4.53 21.53
C ILE A 99 -6.92 3.02 21.46
N GLU A 100 -7.49 2.39 20.43
CA GLU A 100 -7.39 0.95 20.22
C GLU A 100 -6.15 0.60 19.37
N ILE A 101 -5.84 -0.70 19.31
CA ILE A 101 -4.71 -1.19 18.53
C ILE A 101 -4.82 -0.77 17.05
N ASN A 102 -3.69 -0.38 16.45
CA ASN A 102 -3.54 0.14 15.09
C ASN A 102 -4.26 1.47 14.82
N GLU A 103 -4.79 2.13 15.84
CA GLU A 103 -5.41 3.44 15.68
C GLU A 103 -4.35 4.56 15.67
N PRO A 104 -4.47 5.58 14.79
CA PRO A 104 -3.58 6.73 14.77
C PRO A 104 -3.60 7.49 16.09
N VAL A 105 -2.41 7.80 16.60
CA VAL A 105 -2.27 8.61 17.80
C VAL A 105 -2.33 10.08 17.41
N LEU A 106 -3.39 10.75 17.85
CA LEU A 106 -3.68 12.14 17.47
C LEU A 106 -3.41 13.10 18.62
N LEU A 107 -2.96 14.32 18.31
CA LEU A 107 -2.72 15.38 19.30
C LEU A 107 -3.97 15.67 20.16
N THR A 108 -5.16 15.60 19.58
CA THR A 108 -6.43 15.86 20.27
C THR A 108 -6.79 14.82 21.33
N LYS A 109 -6.20 13.62 21.24
CA LYS A 109 -6.42 12.52 22.18
C LYS A 109 -5.39 12.47 23.31
N LEU A 110 -4.42 13.39 23.32
CA LEU A 110 -3.31 13.42 24.27
C LEU A 110 -3.27 14.71 25.07
N SER A 111 -2.72 14.64 26.28
CA SER A 111 -2.48 15.80 27.13
C SER A 111 -1.26 16.63 26.67
N GLY A 112 -1.21 17.88 27.14
CA GLY A 112 -0.12 18.82 26.85
C GLY A 112 -0.53 19.98 25.91
N PRO A 113 0.44 20.78 25.45
CA PRO A 113 0.20 22.17 25.02
C PRO A 113 -0.12 22.28 23.51
N ASN A 114 -1.27 21.85 22.95
CA ASN A 114 -2.64 22.13 23.36
C ASN A 114 -3.65 21.09 22.83
N GLY A 115 -3.68 19.92 23.48
CA GLY A 115 -4.87 19.06 23.64
C GLY A 115 -5.27 19.10 25.12
N ARG A 116 -5.69 20.27 25.62
CA ARG A 116 -5.73 20.55 27.06
C ARG A 116 -6.87 19.80 27.78
N ALA A 117 -6.51 18.75 28.50
CA ALA A 117 -7.03 18.47 29.84
C ALA A 117 -5.82 18.23 30.76
N THR A 118 -5.50 19.22 31.60
CA THR A 118 -4.65 18.97 32.77
C THR A 118 -5.54 18.25 33.79
N LEU A 119 -5.17 17.05 34.21
CA LEU A 119 -5.77 16.41 35.38
C LEU A 119 -5.45 17.29 36.58
N SER A 120 -6.38 18.17 36.97
CA SER A 120 -6.35 18.83 38.27
C SER A 120 -6.80 17.79 39.30
N ASN A 121 -5.87 17.28 40.09
CA ASN A 121 -6.15 16.64 41.36
C ASN A 121 -5.14 17.18 42.38
#